data_AF-A0A943FDX1-F1
#
_entry.id   AF-A0A943FDX1-F1
#
_cell.length_a   1.000
_cell.length_b   1.000
_cell.length_c   1.000
_cell.angle_alpha   90.00
_cell.angle_beta   90.00
_cell.angle_gamma   90.00
#
_symmetry.space_group_name_H-M   'P 1'
#
loop_
_entity.id
_entity.type
_entity.pdbx_description
1 polymer ?
#
loop_
_entity_poly.entity_id
_entity_poly.type
_entity_poly.pdbx_seq_one_letter_code
_entity_poly.pdbx_strand_id
1 'polypeptide(L)'
;MRAISKEELEAAIAHRSPGERISFREVEIWNMDLTGTDLSNMEFELSSFQNTVLDHVNLENSSVENALFDGCSLHGANFANANLKTASFRYCDLRESNIEGANLFGAVLEYAKLDGIVSNEDTKWFRMHCPETGAFLGYKKCVNDRMVQLLIPADAKRTSATLPSCRCNKAKVLTIKSFDFKENYEEAWSLVDENFVYRRGQWVKVKDFNEDRWQDSTTGIHFWMTRQEAENY
;
A
#
# COMPACT_ATOMS: atom_id res chain seq x y z
N MET A 1 13.43 -12.99 -14.78
CA MET A 1 12.79 -14.03 -13.97
C MET A 1 12.84 -15.35 -14.72
N ARG A 2 12.82 -16.49 -14.02
CA ARG A 2 12.78 -17.83 -14.64
C ARG A 2 11.36 -18.40 -14.53
N ALA A 3 10.78 -18.81 -15.64
CA ALA A 3 9.51 -19.56 -15.60
C ALA A 3 9.70 -20.92 -14.93
N ILE A 4 8.84 -21.24 -13.96
CA ILE A 4 8.78 -22.58 -13.34
C ILE A 4 7.56 -23.33 -13.88
N SER A 5 7.67 -24.66 -13.95
CA SER A 5 6.53 -25.50 -14.33
C SER A 5 5.67 -25.86 -13.12
N LYS A 6 4.44 -26.30 -13.36
CA LYS A 6 3.55 -26.76 -12.29
C LYS A 6 4.13 -27.98 -11.59
N GLU A 7 4.75 -28.88 -12.35
CA GLU A 7 5.41 -30.09 -11.84
C GLU A 7 6.61 -29.75 -10.95
N GLU A 8 7.37 -28.70 -11.27
CA GLU A 8 8.47 -28.23 -10.42
C GLU A 8 7.95 -27.72 -9.07
N LEU A 9 6.88 -26.91 -9.10
CA LEU A 9 6.25 -26.40 -7.87
C LEU A 9 5.64 -27.53 -7.04
N GLU A 10 4.90 -28.44 -7.67
CA GLU A 10 4.30 -29.61 -7.02
C GLU A 10 5.36 -30.55 -6.43
N ALA A 11 6.47 -30.77 -7.14
CA ALA A 11 7.59 -31.54 -6.62
C ALA A 11 8.18 -30.88 -5.38
N ALA A 12 8.39 -29.55 -5.39
CA ALA A 12 8.88 -28.84 -4.21
C ALA A 12 7.93 -28.97 -3.02
N ILE A 13 6.62 -28.85 -3.24
CA ILE A 13 5.60 -29.04 -2.19
C ILE A 13 5.61 -30.48 -1.66
N ALA A 14 5.69 -31.48 -2.53
CA ALA A 14 5.63 -32.89 -2.16
C ALA A 14 6.83 -33.36 -1.33
N HIS A 15 8.00 -32.74 -1.53
CA HIS A 15 9.23 -33.13 -0.84
C HIS A 15 9.58 -32.24 0.35
N ARG A 16 8.75 -31.24 0.67
CA ARG A 16 9.02 -30.33 1.78
C ARG A 16 8.83 -31.00 3.14
N SER A 17 9.74 -30.71 4.05
CA SER A 17 9.59 -31.06 5.47
C SER A 17 8.58 -30.12 6.15
N PRO A 18 7.91 -30.54 7.23
CA PRO A 18 7.01 -29.67 7.98
C PRO A 18 7.71 -28.39 8.45
N GLY A 19 7.18 -27.22 8.09
CA GLY A 19 7.74 -25.91 8.43
C GLY A 19 8.99 -25.53 7.63
N GLU A 20 9.39 -26.32 6.63
CA GLU A 20 10.49 -25.98 5.73
C GLU A 20 10.13 -24.75 4.90
N ARG A 21 11.08 -23.81 4.81
CA ARG A 21 10.98 -22.66 3.91
C ARG A 21 11.60 -23.00 2.57
N ILE A 22 10.79 -22.93 1.52
CA ILE A 22 11.22 -23.17 0.14
C ILE A 22 11.19 -21.85 -0.62
N SER A 23 12.30 -21.52 -1.27
CA SER A 23 12.46 -20.23 -1.96
C SER A 23 12.41 -20.37 -3.47
N PHE A 24 11.46 -19.65 -4.07
CA PHE A 24 11.25 -19.44 -5.50
C PHE A 24 11.35 -17.95 -5.81
N ARG A 25 12.54 -17.38 -5.64
CA ARG A 25 12.78 -15.96 -5.94
C ARG A 25 12.92 -15.69 -7.42
N GLU A 26 12.40 -14.53 -7.85
CA GLU A 26 12.50 -14.05 -9.23
C GLU A 26 11.99 -15.07 -10.26
N VAL A 27 10.86 -15.72 -9.97
CA VAL A 27 10.24 -16.70 -10.88
C VAL A 27 9.02 -16.15 -11.59
N GLU A 28 8.66 -16.80 -12.68
CA GLU A 28 7.44 -16.56 -13.44
C GLU A 28 6.53 -17.79 -13.34
N ILE A 29 5.28 -17.56 -12.92
CA ILE A 29 4.25 -18.57 -12.77
C ILE A 29 3.07 -18.14 -13.64
N TRP A 30 2.87 -18.86 -14.74
CA TRP A 30 1.91 -18.46 -15.78
C TRP A 30 0.91 -19.55 -16.08
N ASN A 31 -0.35 -19.16 -16.28
CA ASN A 31 -1.42 -20.05 -16.77
C ASN A 31 -1.62 -21.30 -15.88
N MET A 32 -1.43 -21.16 -14.56
CA MET A 32 -1.59 -22.27 -13.63
C MET A 32 -2.88 -22.14 -12.82
N ASP A 33 -3.54 -23.27 -12.62
CA ASP A 33 -4.54 -23.41 -11.56
C ASP A 33 -3.85 -23.97 -10.32
N LEU A 34 -3.77 -23.14 -9.28
CA LEU A 34 -3.20 -23.42 -7.97
C LEU A 34 -4.29 -23.35 -6.88
N THR A 35 -5.56 -23.49 -7.25
CA THR A 35 -6.69 -23.46 -6.31
C THR A 35 -6.49 -24.43 -5.15
N GLY A 36 -6.59 -23.93 -3.92
CA GLY A 36 -6.45 -24.73 -2.70
C GLY A 36 -5.04 -25.27 -2.43
N THR A 37 -4.04 -24.88 -3.21
CA THR A 37 -2.66 -25.36 -3.04
C THR A 37 -2.07 -24.84 -1.73
N ASP A 38 -1.38 -25.71 -1.00
CA ASP A 38 -0.66 -25.30 0.20
C ASP A 38 0.74 -24.78 -0.14
N LEU A 39 0.88 -23.47 -0.26
CA LEU A 39 2.13 -22.73 -0.46
C LEU A 39 2.64 -22.08 0.83
N SER A 40 2.20 -22.55 2.01
CA SER A 40 2.65 -22.00 3.28
C SER A 40 4.16 -22.13 3.46
N ASN A 41 4.75 -21.14 4.12
CA ASN A 41 6.20 -21.01 4.34
C ASN A 41 7.05 -20.91 3.06
N MET A 42 6.44 -20.72 1.89
CA MET A 42 7.20 -20.56 0.64
C MET A 42 7.51 -19.08 0.37
N GLU A 43 8.59 -18.83 -0.35
CA GLU A 43 9.06 -17.48 -0.67
C GLU A 43 9.01 -17.26 -2.17
N PHE A 44 8.33 -16.20 -2.61
CA PHE A 44 8.16 -15.81 -4.00
C PHE A 44 8.54 -14.34 -4.21
N GLU A 45 9.55 -13.83 -3.50
CA GLU A 45 9.91 -12.42 -3.67
C GLU A 45 10.34 -12.14 -5.10
N LEU A 46 9.99 -10.94 -5.57
CA LEU A 46 10.28 -10.47 -6.93
C LEU A 46 9.71 -11.37 -8.04
N SER A 47 8.71 -12.20 -7.72
CA SER A 47 8.12 -13.14 -8.68
C SER A 47 6.87 -12.57 -9.34
N SER A 48 6.49 -13.14 -10.48
CA SER A 48 5.35 -12.71 -11.28
C SER A 48 4.38 -13.86 -11.50
N PHE A 49 3.13 -13.67 -11.08
CA PHE A 49 2.00 -14.55 -11.32
C PHE A 49 1.12 -13.93 -12.40
N GLN A 50 0.94 -14.61 -13.52
CA GLN A 50 0.14 -14.10 -14.65
C GLN A 50 -0.87 -15.14 -15.11
N ASN A 51 -2.14 -14.73 -15.21
CA ASN A 51 -3.23 -15.63 -15.57
C ASN A 51 -3.25 -16.90 -14.70
N THR A 52 -3.04 -16.72 -13.38
CA THR A 52 -3.00 -17.80 -12.40
C THR A 52 -4.24 -17.74 -11.52
N VAL A 53 -4.84 -18.89 -11.23
CA VAL A 53 -5.96 -19.02 -10.28
C VAL A 53 -5.38 -19.47 -8.95
N LEU A 54 -5.53 -18.65 -7.91
CA LEU A 54 -4.99 -18.83 -6.56
C LEU A 54 -6.14 -18.81 -5.52
N ASP A 55 -7.35 -19.18 -5.93
CA ASP A 55 -8.49 -19.23 -5.02
C ASP A 55 -8.21 -20.24 -3.90
N HIS A 56 -8.50 -19.85 -2.67
CA HIS A 56 -8.25 -20.66 -1.46
C HIS A 56 -6.80 -21.15 -1.28
N VAL A 57 -5.82 -20.54 -1.97
CA VAL A 57 -4.41 -20.87 -1.79
C VAL A 57 -3.98 -20.57 -0.36
N ASN A 58 -3.13 -21.43 0.22
CA ASN A 58 -2.53 -21.15 1.51
C ASN A 58 -1.14 -20.54 1.32
N LEU A 59 -0.96 -19.27 1.66
CA LEU A 59 0.30 -18.52 1.69
C LEU A 59 0.64 -18.06 3.12
N GLU A 60 0.19 -18.82 4.12
CA GLU A 60 0.50 -18.53 5.52
C GLU A 60 2.02 -18.54 5.76
N ASN A 61 2.52 -17.54 6.49
CA ASN A 61 3.94 -17.36 6.82
C ASN A 61 4.88 -17.21 5.59
N SER A 62 4.30 -17.05 4.39
CA SER A 62 5.02 -16.90 3.13
C SER A 62 5.52 -15.47 2.92
N SER A 63 6.46 -15.31 1.99
CA SER A 63 6.95 -14.00 1.57
C SER A 63 6.67 -13.81 0.10
N VAL A 64 5.87 -12.80 -0.25
CA VAL A 64 5.58 -12.42 -1.64
C VAL A 64 5.98 -10.95 -1.87
N GLU A 65 7.02 -10.52 -1.16
CA GLU A 65 7.50 -9.15 -1.24
C GLU A 65 7.94 -8.77 -2.66
N ASN A 66 7.50 -7.61 -3.14
CA ASN A 66 7.66 -7.17 -4.53
C ASN A 66 7.09 -8.13 -5.60
N ALA A 67 6.22 -9.08 -5.24
CA ALA A 67 5.62 -9.97 -6.22
C ALA A 67 4.46 -9.29 -6.98
N LEU A 68 4.20 -9.73 -8.20
CA LEU A 68 3.13 -9.23 -9.06
C LEU A 68 2.04 -10.29 -9.20
N PHE A 69 0.81 -9.97 -8.79
CA PHE A 69 -0.38 -10.81 -8.94
C PHE A 69 -1.44 -10.19 -9.84
N ASP A 70 -1.15 -9.07 -10.51
CA ASP A 70 -2.16 -8.26 -11.20
C ASP A 70 -3.14 -9.10 -12.05
N GLY A 71 -4.43 -8.97 -11.74
CA GLY A 71 -5.53 -9.68 -12.41
C GLY A 71 -5.72 -11.16 -12.02
N CYS A 72 -4.95 -11.72 -11.08
CA CYS A 72 -5.15 -13.08 -10.59
C CYS A 72 -6.41 -13.17 -9.71
N SER A 73 -6.99 -14.38 -9.66
CA SER A 73 -8.04 -14.70 -8.68
C SER A 73 -7.39 -15.21 -7.41
N LEU A 74 -7.73 -14.62 -6.26
CA LEU A 74 -7.17 -14.90 -4.94
C LEU A 74 -8.30 -15.02 -3.90
N HIS A 75 -9.49 -15.44 -4.34
CA HIS A 75 -10.69 -15.46 -3.51
C HIS A 75 -10.50 -16.46 -2.36
N GLY A 76 -10.72 -16.03 -1.12
CA GLY A 76 -10.55 -16.87 0.06
C GLY A 76 -9.12 -17.33 0.31
N ALA A 77 -8.10 -16.69 -0.28
CA ALA A 77 -6.70 -17.00 -0.05
C ALA A 77 -6.29 -16.72 1.42
N ASN A 78 -5.37 -17.52 1.96
CA ASN A 78 -4.82 -17.32 3.29
C ASN A 78 -3.43 -16.69 3.22
N PHE A 79 -3.30 -15.44 3.64
CA PHE A 79 -2.04 -14.70 3.78
C PHE A 79 -1.70 -14.42 5.25
N ALA A 80 -2.22 -15.20 6.19
CA ALA A 80 -1.95 -14.96 7.60
C ALA A 80 -0.42 -14.96 7.87
N ASN A 81 0.05 -13.95 8.59
CA ASN A 81 1.46 -13.68 8.90
C ASN A 81 2.39 -13.52 7.68
N ALA A 82 1.85 -13.35 6.47
CA ALA A 82 2.65 -13.22 5.26
C ALA A 82 3.33 -11.85 5.14
N ASN A 83 4.48 -11.83 4.48
CA ASN A 83 5.13 -10.59 4.06
C ASN A 83 4.62 -10.18 2.67
N LEU A 84 3.73 -9.20 2.60
CA LEU A 84 3.12 -8.69 1.37
C LEU A 84 3.68 -7.32 0.96
N LYS A 85 4.83 -6.93 1.54
CA LYS A 85 5.45 -5.64 1.26
C LYS A 85 5.59 -5.41 -0.23
N THR A 86 5.14 -4.25 -0.69
CA THR A 86 5.26 -3.78 -2.07
C THR A 86 4.72 -4.74 -3.14
N ALA A 87 3.95 -5.76 -2.74
CA ALA A 87 3.31 -6.67 -3.67
C ALA A 87 2.18 -5.96 -4.43
N SER A 88 2.00 -6.30 -5.69
CA SER A 88 0.95 -5.74 -6.54
C SER A 88 -0.21 -6.73 -6.65
N PHE A 89 -1.39 -6.29 -6.23
CA PHE A 89 -2.65 -7.04 -6.32
C PHE A 89 -3.68 -6.27 -7.15
N ARG A 90 -3.24 -5.53 -8.17
CA ARG A 90 -4.18 -4.72 -8.96
C ARG A 90 -5.21 -5.61 -9.62
N TYR A 91 -6.47 -5.20 -9.62
CA TYR A 91 -7.57 -5.94 -10.24
C TYR A 91 -7.79 -7.37 -9.71
N CYS A 92 -7.15 -7.75 -8.59
CA CYS A 92 -7.31 -9.07 -8.02
C CYS A 92 -8.66 -9.23 -7.32
N ASP A 93 -9.17 -10.45 -7.30
CA ASP A 93 -10.28 -10.83 -6.42
C ASP A 93 -9.71 -11.36 -5.10
N LEU A 94 -9.72 -10.56 -4.04
CA LEU A 94 -9.23 -10.91 -2.70
C LEU A 94 -10.40 -11.05 -1.71
N ARG A 95 -11.63 -11.24 -2.19
CA ARG A 95 -12.79 -11.36 -1.31
C ARG A 95 -12.62 -12.55 -0.39
N GLU A 96 -13.00 -12.39 0.87
CA GLU A 96 -12.93 -13.42 1.92
C GLU A 96 -11.51 -13.93 2.27
N SER A 97 -10.46 -13.26 1.78
CA SER A 97 -9.08 -13.65 2.10
C SER A 97 -8.67 -13.27 3.52
N ASN A 98 -7.82 -14.10 4.14
CA ASN A 98 -7.27 -13.85 5.47
C ASN A 98 -5.92 -13.11 5.38
N ILE A 99 -5.79 -11.94 6.00
CA ILE A 99 -4.55 -11.16 6.11
C ILE A 99 -4.16 -10.87 7.57
N GLU A 100 -4.64 -11.66 8.52
CA GLU A 100 -4.28 -11.55 9.94
C GLU A 100 -2.75 -11.58 10.12
N GLY A 101 -2.18 -10.59 10.84
CA GLY A 101 -0.73 -10.50 11.04
C GLY A 101 0.12 -10.18 9.79
N ALA A 102 -0.48 -10.09 8.60
CA ALA A 102 0.24 -9.81 7.36
C ALA A 102 0.83 -8.39 7.35
N ASN A 103 1.92 -8.20 6.61
CA ASN A 103 2.52 -6.88 6.40
C ASN A 103 2.27 -6.36 4.99
N LEU A 104 1.41 -5.35 4.87
CA LEU A 104 1.03 -4.77 3.58
C LEU A 104 1.79 -3.49 3.23
N PHE A 105 2.89 -3.13 3.91
CA PHE A 105 3.57 -1.86 3.63
C PHE A 105 3.89 -1.67 2.14
N GLY A 106 3.30 -0.65 1.53
CA GLY A 106 3.45 -0.35 0.10
C GLY A 106 2.77 -1.33 -0.86
N ALA A 107 1.97 -2.29 -0.39
CA ALA A 107 1.22 -3.18 -1.26
C ALA A 107 0.18 -2.40 -2.08
N VAL A 108 0.03 -2.72 -3.36
CA VAL A 108 -0.87 -2.02 -4.27
C VAL A 108 -2.19 -2.78 -4.41
N LEU A 109 -3.29 -2.15 -4.02
CA LEU A 109 -4.63 -2.73 -3.99
C LEU A 109 -5.60 -2.03 -4.97
N GLU A 110 -5.08 -1.27 -5.93
CA GLU A 110 -5.89 -0.55 -6.92
C GLU A 110 -6.85 -1.50 -7.65
N TYR A 111 -8.15 -1.21 -7.59
CA TYR A 111 -9.22 -2.01 -8.20
C TYR A 111 -9.35 -3.45 -7.66
N ALA A 112 -8.68 -3.80 -6.57
CA ALA A 112 -8.85 -5.09 -5.92
C ALA A 112 -10.24 -5.18 -5.26
N LYS A 113 -10.86 -6.36 -5.30
CA LYS A 113 -12.09 -6.64 -4.53
C LYS A 113 -11.70 -7.14 -3.15
N LEU A 114 -12.16 -6.45 -2.10
CA LEU A 114 -11.72 -6.68 -0.72
C LEU A 114 -12.89 -7.01 0.24
N ASP A 115 -14.08 -7.30 -0.29
CA ASP A 115 -15.23 -7.63 0.55
C ASP A 115 -14.96 -8.87 1.39
N GLY A 116 -15.22 -8.79 2.70
CA GLY A 116 -15.04 -9.93 3.61
C GLY A 116 -13.60 -10.25 4.00
N ILE A 117 -12.63 -9.37 3.72
CA ILE A 117 -11.25 -9.53 4.21
C ILE A 117 -11.23 -9.72 5.73
N VAL A 118 -10.52 -10.77 6.17
CA VAL A 118 -10.28 -11.03 7.60
C VAL A 118 -8.93 -10.40 7.98
N SER A 119 -8.94 -9.53 8.99
CA SER A 119 -7.74 -8.86 9.52
C SER A 119 -7.89 -8.67 11.02
N ASN A 120 -6.76 -8.55 11.73
CA ASN A 120 -6.75 -8.36 13.18
C ASN A 120 -5.95 -7.09 13.55
N GLU A 121 -5.53 -7.00 14.81
CA GLU A 121 -4.72 -5.91 15.33
C GLU A 121 -3.23 -6.00 14.93
N ASP A 122 -2.77 -7.20 14.58
CA ASP A 122 -1.40 -7.45 14.12
C ASP A 122 -1.21 -7.18 12.62
N THR A 123 -2.30 -7.10 11.83
CA THR A 123 -2.25 -6.76 10.41
C THR A 123 -1.69 -5.34 10.23
N LYS A 124 -0.56 -5.23 9.53
CA LYS A 124 0.18 -3.97 9.37
C LYS A 124 -0.18 -3.29 8.05
N TRP A 125 -0.34 -1.97 8.10
CA TRP A 125 -0.55 -1.10 6.93
C TRP A 125 -1.84 -1.34 6.12
N PHE A 126 -2.80 -2.10 6.66
CA PHE A 126 -4.12 -2.26 6.03
C PHE A 126 -5.12 -1.16 6.45
N ARG A 127 -5.10 -0.75 7.72
CA ARG A 127 -5.99 0.29 8.25
C ARG A 127 -5.52 1.68 7.86
N MET A 128 -6.39 2.67 8.03
CA MET A 128 -6.06 4.07 7.79
C MET A 128 -4.90 4.54 8.69
N HIS A 129 -3.87 5.14 8.07
CA HIS A 129 -2.73 5.76 8.77
C HIS A 129 -3.11 7.09 9.39
N CYS A 130 -3.91 7.91 8.68
CA CYS A 130 -4.41 9.16 9.25
C CYS A 130 -5.66 8.94 10.13
N PRO A 131 -5.85 9.73 11.20
CA PRO A 131 -7.04 9.63 12.05
C PRO A 131 -8.34 9.83 11.27
N GLU A 132 -9.33 8.98 11.49
CA GLU A 132 -10.64 9.07 10.79
C GLU A 132 -11.48 10.26 11.26
N THR A 133 -11.27 10.73 12.49
CA THR A 133 -12.04 11.81 13.11
C THR A 133 -11.13 12.85 13.76
N GLY A 134 -11.71 14.01 14.06
CA GLY A 134 -11.00 15.12 14.68
C GLY A 134 -10.11 15.90 13.71
N ALA A 135 -9.64 17.04 14.20
CA ALA A 135 -8.67 17.87 13.48
C ALA A 135 -7.26 17.51 13.94
N PHE A 136 -6.31 17.51 13.01
CA PHE A 136 -4.91 17.19 13.31
C PHE A 136 -3.96 17.94 12.39
N LEU A 137 -2.66 17.86 12.71
CA LEU A 137 -1.59 18.43 11.90
C LEU A 137 -1.04 17.41 10.91
N GLY A 138 -0.76 17.86 9.70
CA GLY A 138 -0.04 17.10 8.70
C GLY A 138 1.03 17.95 8.04
N TYR A 139 1.93 17.30 7.32
CA TYR A 139 3.12 17.91 6.74
C TYR A 139 3.18 17.62 5.25
N LYS A 140 3.51 18.62 4.44
CA LYS A 140 3.70 18.48 3.00
C LYS A 140 5.09 18.99 2.63
N LYS A 141 5.87 18.12 2.01
CA LYS A 141 7.08 18.52 1.27
C LYS A 141 6.71 19.17 -0.05
N CYS A 142 7.30 20.32 -0.31
CA CYS A 142 7.16 21.12 -1.51
C CYS A 142 8.53 21.34 -2.16
N VAL A 143 8.53 21.90 -3.37
CA VAL A 143 9.77 22.24 -4.09
C VAL A 143 10.66 23.18 -3.25
N ASN A 144 11.96 23.17 -3.53
CA ASN A 144 12.97 23.98 -2.83
C ASN A 144 13.02 23.70 -1.32
N ASP A 145 12.87 22.43 -0.93
CA ASP A 145 12.93 21.95 0.47
C ASP A 145 12.06 22.76 1.43
N ARG A 146 10.85 23.10 0.95
CA ARG A 146 9.84 23.79 1.75
C ARG A 146 8.94 22.79 2.44
N MET A 147 8.87 22.88 3.75
CA MET A 147 7.96 22.12 4.59
C MET A 147 6.73 22.97 4.90
N VAL A 148 5.56 22.48 4.48
CA VAL A 148 4.27 23.09 4.77
C VAL A 148 3.62 22.35 5.93
N GLN A 149 3.30 23.04 7.01
CA GLN A 149 2.45 22.51 8.07
C GLN A 149 0.99 22.82 7.76
N LEU A 150 0.17 21.79 7.77
CA LEU A 150 -1.23 21.81 7.43
C LEU A 150 -2.07 21.50 8.66
N LEU A 151 -3.16 22.24 8.86
CA LEU A 151 -4.28 21.82 9.70
C LEU A 151 -5.29 21.09 8.81
N ILE A 152 -5.45 19.80 9.02
CA ILE A 152 -6.51 19.00 8.42
C ILE A 152 -7.72 19.10 9.35
N PRO A 153 -8.81 19.78 8.94
CA PRO A 153 -9.96 19.98 9.81
C PRO A 153 -10.77 18.69 9.99
N ALA A 154 -11.58 18.64 11.04
CA ALA A 154 -12.41 17.48 11.37
C ALA A 154 -13.42 17.09 10.26
N ASP A 155 -13.78 18.03 9.39
CA ASP A 155 -14.72 17.85 8.30
C ASP A 155 -14.02 17.67 6.93
N ALA A 156 -12.72 17.40 6.90
CA ALA A 156 -12.01 17.01 5.69
C ALA A 156 -12.26 15.53 5.34
N LYS A 157 -12.54 15.28 4.06
CA LYS A 157 -12.40 13.95 3.48
C LYS A 157 -10.93 13.61 3.45
N ARG A 158 -10.57 12.39 3.86
CA ARG A 158 -9.18 11.96 3.97
C ARG A 158 -9.04 10.45 3.82
N THR A 159 -7.93 10.02 3.24
CA THR A 159 -7.60 8.63 2.95
C THR A 159 -6.10 8.41 3.14
N SER A 160 -5.70 7.16 3.29
CA SER A 160 -4.32 6.68 3.15
C SER A 160 -4.39 5.24 2.69
N ALA A 161 -3.52 4.83 1.78
CA ALA A 161 -3.47 3.45 1.31
C ALA A 161 -2.71 2.57 2.31
N THR A 162 -1.62 1.97 1.84
CA THR A 162 -0.72 1.05 2.57
C THR A 162 0.66 1.69 2.84
N LEU A 163 0.77 2.99 2.61
CA LEU A 163 1.96 3.81 2.84
C LEU A 163 1.72 4.86 3.93
N PRO A 164 2.78 5.48 4.47
CA PRO A 164 2.64 6.62 5.38
C PRO A 164 2.00 7.86 4.73
N SER A 165 1.97 7.92 3.39
CA SER A 165 1.30 8.98 2.65
C SER A 165 -0.21 8.96 2.91
N CYS A 166 -0.74 10.13 3.18
CA CYS A 166 -2.17 10.38 3.34
C CYS A 166 -2.61 11.41 2.30
N ARG A 167 -3.90 11.46 1.99
CA ARG A 167 -4.52 12.47 1.13
C ARG A 167 -5.71 13.09 1.84
N CYS A 168 -5.96 14.38 1.60
CA CYS A 168 -7.19 15.04 2.02
C CYS A 168 -7.71 16.00 0.95
N ASN A 169 -8.99 16.35 1.04
CA ASN A 169 -9.62 17.29 0.11
C ASN A 169 -9.42 18.77 0.47
N LYS A 170 -9.11 19.08 1.73
CA LYS A 170 -8.88 20.46 2.18
C LYS A 170 -7.99 20.52 3.42
N ALA A 171 -7.22 21.59 3.51
CA ALA A 171 -6.42 21.91 4.68
C ALA A 171 -6.18 23.42 4.80
N LYS A 172 -5.89 23.89 6.02
CA LYS A 172 -5.40 25.26 6.24
C LYS A 172 -3.88 25.24 6.34
N VAL A 173 -3.22 26.12 5.60
CA VAL A 173 -1.77 26.28 5.66
C VAL A 173 -1.40 27.10 6.89
N LEU A 174 -0.67 26.49 7.83
CA LEU A 174 -0.27 27.16 9.07
C LEU A 174 1.09 27.84 8.93
N THR A 175 2.10 27.09 8.51
CA THR A 175 3.48 27.57 8.35
C THR A 175 4.12 27.01 7.10
N ILE A 176 5.09 27.73 6.55
CA ILE A 176 5.96 27.26 5.48
C ILE A 176 7.38 27.60 5.89
N LYS A 177 8.24 26.58 5.99
CA LYS A 177 9.61 26.72 6.50
C LYS A 177 10.61 25.90 5.67
N SER A 178 11.89 26.25 5.74
CA SER A 178 12.97 25.37 5.26
C SER A 178 13.01 24.08 6.07
N PHE A 179 13.62 23.00 5.57
CA PHE A 179 13.76 21.75 6.33
C PHE A 179 14.59 21.88 7.62
N ASP A 180 15.49 22.85 7.72
CA ASP A 180 16.20 23.12 8.97
C ASP A 180 15.46 24.09 9.91
N PHE A 181 14.28 24.58 9.50
CA PHE A 181 13.42 25.49 10.24
C PHE A 181 14.04 26.88 10.52
N LYS A 182 15.12 27.23 9.84
CA LYS A 182 15.76 28.56 9.98
C LYS A 182 15.06 29.63 9.16
N GLU A 183 14.46 29.26 8.04
CA GLU A 183 13.79 30.20 7.15
C GLU A 183 12.27 30.03 7.17
N ASN A 184 11.55 31.14 6.97
CA ASN A 184 10.10 31.16 6.85
C ASN A 184 9.74 31.73 5.48
N TYR A 185 8.69 31.18 4.87
CA TYR A 185 8.20 31.60 3.56
C TYR A 185 6.70 31.92 3.61
N GLU A 186 6.23 32.72 2.66
CA GLU A 186 4.80 32.99 2.48
C GLU A 186 4.12 31.96 1.56
N GLU A 187 4.89 31.35 0.65
CA GLU A 187 4.38 30.46 -0.39
C GLU A 187 5.22 29.19 -0.54
N ALA A 188 4.62 28.11 -1.04
CA ALA A 188 5.31 26.89 -1.46
C ALA A 188 4.53 26.21 -2.60
N TRP A 189 5.25 25.57 -3.53
CA TRP A 189 4.66 24.91 -4.69
C TRP A 189 4.67 23.39 -4.50
N SER A 190 3.60 22.72 -4.93
CA SER A 190 3.53 21.26 -4.92
C SER A 190 4.67 20.64 -5.75
N LEU A 191 5.13 19.45 -5.34
CA LEU A 191 6.10 18.67 -6.11
C LEU A 191 5.55 18.13 -7.44
N VAL A 192 4.22 18.01 -7.54
CA VAL A 192 3.54 17.30 -8.64
C VAL A 192 2.75 18.24 -9.56
N ASP A 193 2.16 19.29 -9.00
CA ASP A 193 1.35 20.27 -9.74
C ASP A 193 1.89 21.67 -9.51
N GLU A 194 2.57 22.22 -10.52
CA GLU A 194 3.16 23.56 -10.47
C GLU A 194 2.13 24.69 -10.28
N ASN A 195 0.85 24.44 -10.56
CA ASN A 195 -0.22 25.41 -10.34
C ASN A 195 -0.79 25.34 -8.92
N PHE A 196 -0.46 24.29 -8.18
CA PHE A 196 -0.92 24.10 -6.81
C PHE A 196 0.04 24.76 -5.81
N VAL A 197 -0.35 25.95 -5.35
CA VAL A 197 0.47 26.77 -4.45
C VAL A 197 -0.17 26.88 -3.07
N TYR A 198 0.61 26.55 -2.06
CA TYR A 198 0.28 26.72 -0.64
C TYR A 198 0.67 28.14 -0.22
N ARG A 199 -0.26 28.87 0.41
CA ARG A 199 -0.02 30.22 0.94
C ARG A 199 -0.31 30.27 2.42
N ARG A 200 0.62 30.82 3.20
CA ARG A 200 0.51 30.86 4.65
C ARG A 200 -0.80 31.53 5.10
N GLY A 201 -1.51 30.90 6.03
CA GLY A 201 -2.80 31.36 6.55
C GLY A 201 -4.01 31.04 5.67
N GLN A 202 -3.82 30.66 4.41
CA GLN A 202 -4.91 30.37 3.48
C GLN A 202 -5.39 28.92 3.57
N TRP A 203 -6.62 28.71 3.10
CA TRP A 203 -7.19 27.38 2.88
C TRP A 203 -6.86 26.91 1.47
N VAL A 204 -6.42 25.66 1.35
CA VAL A 204 -6.28 24.94 0.08
C VAL A 204 -7.37 23.88 -0.02
N LYS A 205 -7.93 23.69 -1.22
CA LYS A 205 -9.01 22.75 -1.50
C LYS A 205 -8.83 22.08 -2.85
N VAL A 206 -9.10 20.78 -2.92
CA VAL A 206 -9.16 19.97 -4.14
C VAL A 206 -10.62 19.62 -4.38
N LYS A 207 -11.13 19.93 -5.59
CA LYS A 207 -12.56 19.79 -5.91
C LYS A 207 -12.94 18.35 -6.27
N ASP A 208 -12.03 17.64 -6.89
CA ASP A 208 -12.16 16.32 -7.49
C ASP A 208 -11.44 15.26 -6.65
N PHE A 209 -11.51 15.35 -5.33
CA PHE A 209 -10.87 14.39 -4.42
C PHE A 209 -11.39 12.97 -4.63
N ASN A 210 -10.48 12.04 -4.91
CA ASN A 210 -10.81 10.63 -5.01
C ASN A 210 -10.85 9.97 -3.62
N GLU A 211 -12.03 9.50 -3.22
CA GLU A 211 -12.29 8.85 -1.92
C GLU A 211 -11.88 7.38 -1.88
N ASP A 212 -11.58 6.77 -3.03
CA ASP A 212 -10.99 5.45 -3.06
C ASP A 212 -9.59 5.52 -2.47
N ARG A 213 -9.43 4.93 -1.27
CA ARG A 213 -8.15 4.93 -0.56
C ARG A 213 -7.11 4.04 -1.23
N TRP A 214 -7.50 3.11 -2.10
CA TRP A 214 -6.59 2.18 -2.74
C TRP A 214 -5.93 2.77 -3.99
N GLN A 215 -6.55 3.80 -4.58
CA GLN A 215 -5.92 4.66 -5.57
C GLN A 215 -5.07 5.71 -4.86
N ASP A 216 -3.81 5.40 -4.55
CA ASP A 216 -2.96 6.32 -3.78
C ASP A 216 -2.43 7.47 -4.66
N SER A 217 -2.03 7.18 -5.90
CA SER A 217 -1.48 8.15 -6.85
C SER A 217 -2.57 8.90 -7.63
N THR A 218 -3.43 9.62 -6.91
CA THR A 218 -4.61 10.30 -7.48
C THR A 218 -4.84 11.69 -6.88
N THR A 219 -5.89 12.38 -7.29
CA THR A 219 -6.21 13.75 -6.88
C THR A 219 -6.39 13.89 -5.36
N GLY A 220 -5.71 14.89 -4.79
CA GLY A 220 -5.77 15.21 -3.36
C GLY A 220 -4.54 15.96 -2.85
N ILE A 221 -4.70 16.63 -1.71
CA ILE A 221 -3.56 17.21 -0.98
C ILE A 221 -2.88 16.06 -0.25
N HIS A 222 -1.73 15.64 -0.77
CA HIS A 222 -0.92 14.61 -0.13
C HIS A 222 -0.20 15.18 1.09
N PHE A 223 -0.16 14.46 2.19
CA PHE A 223 0.54 14.87 3.40
C PHE A 223 1.02 13.66 4.18
N TRP A 224 1.88 13.90 5.16
CA TRP A 224 2.35 12.91 6.12
C TRP A 224 2.00 13.34 7.54
N MET A 225 1.84 12.37 8.44
CA MET A 225 1.42 12.63 9.82
C MET A 225 2.52 13.31 10.63
N THR A 226 3.77 12.99 10.30
CA THR A 226 4.95 13.57 10.92
C THR A 226 5.82 14.27 9.90
N ARG A 227 6.67 15.12 10.45
CA ARG A 227 7.63 15.87 9.69
C ARG A 227 8.74 14.98 9.11
N GLN A 228 9.20 14.02 9.90
CA GLN A 228 10.24 13.07 9.48
C GLN A 228 9.75 12.21 8.30
N GLU A 229 8.50 11.76 8.32
CA GLU A 229 7.88 11.05 7.19
C GLU A 229 7.86 11.92 5.93
N ALA A 230 7.47 13.20 6.04
CA ALA A 230 7.46 14.13 4.91
C ALA A 230 8.86 14.45 4.36
N GLU A 231 9.89 14.50 5.21
CA GLU A 231 11.28 14.76 4.81
C GLU A 231 11.93 13.56 4.11
N ASN A 232 11.59 12.34 4.55
CA ASN A 232 12.12 11.08 4.02
C ASN A 232 11.50 10.66 2.68
N TYR A 233 10.39 11.29 2.28
CA TYR A 233 9.76 11.13 0.98
C TYR A 233 10.44 12.03 -0.06
#